data_AF-A9SP33-F1
#
_entry.id   AF-A9SP33-F1
#
_cell.length_a   1.000
_cell.length_b   1.000
_cell.length_c   1.000
_cell.angle_alpha   90.00
_cell.angle_beta   90.00
_cell.angle_gamma   90.00
#
_symmetry.space_group_name_H-M   'P 1'
#
loop_
_entity.id
_entity.type
_entity.pdbx_description
1 polymer ?
#
loop_
_entity_poly.entity_id
_entity_poly.type
_entity_poly.pdbx_seq_one_letter_code
_entity_poly.pdbx_strand_id
1 'polypeptide(L)'
;MLRTAGRSLLSRALHRAVVVPQHPAGPPPTAALMSSQRWFNASGFRAGSHAPSGALDEFGIATGVEREELEYQSQGKKRFDLDPPRGPFGTKEAPAIIESNYDERIVGCSGGLGEDEHDVTWFTLEKGQTHECPVCTQVFELKVIGPGGKPGSDEHH
;
A
#
# COMPACT_ATOMS: atom_id res chain seq x y z
N MET A 1 -3.08 16.34 53.67
CA MET A 1 -1.75 16.74 54.20
C MET A 1 -0.69 16.24 53.22
N LEU A 2 0.19 17.15 52.79
CA LEU A 2 1.64 17.02 52.47
C LEU A 2 2.12 15.69 51.81
N ARG A 3 2.92 15.64 50.73
CA ARG A 3 4.09 16.43 50.31
C ARG A 3 4.62 15.84 48.97
N THR A 4 4.93 16.65 47.93
CA THR A 4 6.28 16.95 47.35
C THR A 4 7.14 15.72 47.00
N ALA A 5 7.93 15.59 45.92
CA ALA A 5 8.57 16.44 44.91
C ALA A 5 8.99 15.49 43.75
N GLY A 6 9.12 15.86 42.48
CA GLY A 6 10.00 16.89 41.94
C GLY A 6 11.47 16.43 41.93
N ARG A 7 11.96 15.87 40.80
CA ARG A 7 13.41 15.87 40.48
C ARG A 7 13.69 15.56 39.01
N SER A 8 13.89 16.66 38.28
CA SER A 8 14.58 16.73 37.00
C SER A 8 16.03 16.28 37.15
N LEU A 9 16.52 15.46 36.22
CA LEU A 9 17.93 15.13 36.05
C LEU A 9 18.39 15.65 34.69
N LEU A 10 18.93 16.86 34.70
CA LEU A 10 19.79 17.40 33.63
C LEU A 10 21.09 16.59 33.63
N SER A 11 21.40 15.89 32.54
CA SER A 11 22.71 15.30 32.34
C SER A 11 23.53 16.13 31.34
N ARG A 12 24.75 16.44 31.78
CA ARG A 12 25.70 17.40 31.22
C ARG A 12 26.26 16.94 29.87
N ALA A 13 26.20 17.81 28.86
CA ALA A 13 26.98 17.67 27.63
C ALA A 13 28.43 18.14 27.86
N LEU A 14 29.40 17.24 27.70
CA LEU A 14 30.83 17.56 27.67
C LEU A 14 31.21 17.98 26.24
N HIS A 15 31.55 19.26 26.07
CA HIS A 15 32.07 19.78 24.81
C HIS A 15 33.60 19.70 24.84
N ARG A 16 34.16 18.88 23.97
CA ARG A 16 35.61 18.73 23.80
C ARG A 16 36.08 19.76 22.76
N ALA A 17 36.77 20.80 23.22
CA ALA A 17 37.38 21.80 22.35
C ALA A 17 38.55 21.18 21.57
N VAL A 18 38.55 21.32 20.25
CA VAL A 18 39.71 21.02 19.38
C VAL A 18 40.35 22.36 19.02
N VAL A 19 41.60 22.55 19.46
CA VAL A 19 42.45 23.67 19.06
C VAL A 19 43.02 23.37 17.68
N VAL A 20 42.78 24.26 16.72
CA VAL A 20 43.37 24.23 15.37
C VAL A 20 44.61 25.13 15.37
N PRO A 21 45.78 24.66 14.90
CA PRO A 21 46.97 25.49 14.80
C PRO A 21 46.86 26.44 13.59
N GLN A 22 47.23 27.70 13.80
CA GLN A 22 47.29 28.73 12.76
C GLN A 22 48.67 28.71 12.10
N HIS A 23 48.72 28.65 10.76
CA HIS A 23 49.91 28.94 9.96
C HIS A 23 49.71 30.25 9.17
N PRO A 24 50.77 31.05 8.97
CA PRO A 24 50.66 32.39 8.40
C PRO A 24 50.41 32.39 6.88
N ALA A 25 49.61 33.35 6.44
CA ALA A 25 49.25 33.60 5.06
C ALA A 25 50.41 34.26 4.27
N GLY A 26 50.77 33.69 3.12
CA GLY A 26 51.55 34.34 2.07
C GLY A 26 50.68 34.64 0.85
N PRO A 27 50.92 35.72 0.09
CA PRO A 27 50.09 36.08 -1.06
C PRO A 27 50.44 35.23 -2.31
N PRO A 28 49.46 34.82 -3.13
CA PRO A 28 49.74 34.21 -4.43
C PRO A 28 50.09 35.26 -5.51
N PRO A 29 50.95 34.92 -6.48
CA PRO A 29 51.34 35.82 -7.56
C PRO A 29 50.23 36.04 -8.58
N THR A 30 50.11 37.29 -9.07
CA THR A 30 49.16 37.70 -10.11
C THR A 30 49.55 37.12 -11.48
N ALA A 31 48.75 36.20 -12.00
CA ALA A 31 48.84 35.74 -13.39
C ALA A 31 47.75 36.43 -14.22
N ALA A 32 48.17 37.10 -15.30
CA ALA A 32 47.32 37.87 -16.20
C ALA A 32 46.30 36.99 -16.94
N LEU A 33 45.02 37.38 -16.88
CA LEU A 33 43.93 36.73 -17.59
C LEU A 33 43.92 37.19 -19.05
N MET A 34 44.35 36.34 -19.98
CA MET A 34 44.06 36.52 -21.40
C MET A 34 42.57 36.20 -21.62
N SER A 35 41.75 37.25 -21.71
CA SER A 35 40.33 37.15 -22.03
C SER A 35 40.18 36.67 -23.48
N SER A 36 39.92 35.38 -23.70
CA SER A 36 39.31 34.95 -24.97
C SER A 36 37.84 35.35 -24.94
N GLN A 37 37.45 36.33 -25.76
CA GLN A 37 36.05 36.58 -26.08
C GLN A 37 35.46 35.31 -26.70
N ARG A 38 34.83 34.46 -25.88
CA ARG A 38 33.88 33.46 -26.37
C ARG A 38 32.56 34.18 -26.61
N TRP A 39 32.25 34.31 -27.88
CA TRP A 39 30.97 34.77 -28.38
C TRP A 39 29.90 33.75 -27.98
N PHE A 40 29.31 33.90 -26.79
CA PHE A 40 28.06 33.23 -26.47
C PHE A 40 26.93 34.08 -27.02
N ASN A 41 26.33 33.59 -28.10
CA ASN A 41 25.14 34.16 -28.70
C ASN A 41 24.00 34.06 -27.67
N ALA A 42 23.71 35.16 -26.97
CA ALA A 42 22.63 35.25 -26.00
C ALA A 42 21.28 35.41 -26.70
N SER A 43 20.93 34.45 -27.57
CA SER A 43 19.55 34.26 -27.99
C SER A 43 18.87 33.51 -26.85
N GLY A 44 18.31 34.28 -25.92
CA GLY A 44 17.66 33.77 -24.71
C GLY A 44 16.63 32.69 -25.03
N PHE A 45 16.93 31.47 -24.59
CA PHE A 45 15.91 30.48 -24.33
C PHE A 45 15.04 31.04 -23.22
N ARG A 46 13.87 31.60 -23.59
CA ARG A 46 12.80 31.76 -22.62
C ARG A 46 12.49 30.35 -22.13
N ALA A 47 12.73 30.11 -20.85
CA ALA A 47 12.19 28.95 -20.16
C ALA A 47 10.66 29.04 -20.26
N GLY A 48 10.12 28.47 -21.33
CA GLY A 48 8.75 27.98 -21.30
C GLY A 48 8.70 27.01 -20.11
N SER A 49 7.70 27.18 -19.26
CA SER A 49 7.41 26.32 -18.13
C SER A 49 7.08 24.90 -18.60
N HIS A 50 8.09 24.16 -19.03
CA HIS A 50 8.02 22.71 -19.10
C HIS A 50 8.49 22.19 -17.75
N ALA A 51 7.62 21.42 -17.10
CA ALA A 51 7.93 20.70 -15.88
C ALA A 51 9.31 20.02 -16.03
N PRO A 52 10.16 20.02 -14.99
CA PRO A 52 11.49 19.46 -15.09
C PRO A 52 11.37 18.00 -15.56
N SER A 53 12.00 17.70 -16.69
CA SER A 53 12.11 16.35 -17.24
C SER A 53 12.75 15.44 -16.18
N GLY A 54 11.94 14.64 -15.49
CA GLY A 54 12.36 13.77 -14.39
C GLY A 54 11.52 13.87 -13.11
N ALA A 55 10.54 14.77 -13.02
CA ALA A 55 9.60 14.75 -11.90
C ALA A 55 8.58 13.62 -12.06
N LEU A 56 8.67 12.61 -11.20
CA LEU A 56 7.65 11.56 -11.08
C LEU A 56 6.41 12.10 -10.35
N ASP A 57 5.25 11.49 -10.60
CA ASP A 57 4.03 11.83 -9.87
C ASP A 57 4.04 11.30 -8.43
N GLU A 58 2.94 11.50 -7.69
CA GLU A 58 2.79 11.02 -6.31
C GLU A 58 2.99 9.49 -6.18
N PHE A 59 2.79 8.74 -7.27
CA PHE A 59 2.93 7.27 -7.32
C PHE A 59 4.28 6.82 -7.91
N GLY A 60 5.20 7.75 -8.21
CA GLY A 60 6.56 7.41 -8.61
C GLY A 60 6.64 6.72 -9.97
N ILE A 61 7.25 5.52 -10.00
CA ILE A 61 7.39 4.66 -11.19
C ILE A 61 6.35 3.52 -11.22
N ALA A 62 5.37 3.51 -10.31
CA ALA A 62 4.38 2.44 -10.23
C ALA A 62 3.54 2.39 -11.53
N THR A 63 3.34 1.19 -12.06
CA THR A 63 2.52 0.94 -13.27
C THR A 63 1.66 -0.31 -13.10
N GLY A 64 0.71 -0.54 -14.02
CA GLY A 64 -0.14 -1.73 -14.01
C GLY A 64 -0.92 -1.89 -12.71
N VAL A 65 -0.99 -3.12 -12.19
CA VAL A 65 -1.85 -3.44 -11.04
C VAL A 65 -1.40 -2.74 -9.75
N GLU A 66 -0.09 -2.60 -9.59
CA GLU A 66 0.52 -1.88 -8.46
C GLU A 66 0.02 -0.43 -8.42
N ARG A 67 0.04 0.26 -9.55
CA ARG A 67 -0.39 1.66 -9.62
C ARG A 67 -1.85 1.83 -9.24
N GLU A 68 -2.75 1.04 -9.82
CA GLU A 68 -4.17 1.24 -9.50
C GLU A 68 -4.47 0.80 -8.05
N GLU A 69 -3.70 -0.12 -7.45
CA GLU A 69 -3.85 -0.37 -6.01
C GLU A 69 -3.50 0.88 -5.18
N LEU A 70 -2.38 1.56 -5.49
CA LEU A 70 -1.99 2.81 -4.82
C LEU A 70 -3.01 3.94 -5.04
N GLU A 71 -3.58 4.06 -6.24
CA GLU A 71 -4.61 5.06 -6.55
C GLU A 71 -5.92 4.84 -5.76
N TYR A 72 -6.28 3.60 -5.47
CA TYR A 72 -7.42 3.30 -4.57
C TYR A 72 -7.06 3.61 -3.11
N GLN A 73 -5.84 3.24 -2.69
CA GLN A 73 -5.38 3.50 -1.32
C GLN A 73 -5.31 5.00 -1.01
N SER A 74 -4.89 5.84 -1.96
CA SER A 74 -4.88 7.31 -1.79
C SER A 74 -6.29 7.90 -1.63
N GLN A 75 -7.31 7.24 -2.17
CA GLN A 75 -8.73 7.57 -1.95
C GLN A 75 -9.30 6.97 -0.66
N GLY A 76 -8.50 6.25 0.12
CA GLY A 76 -8.95 5.51 1.31
C GLY A 76 -9.81 4.28 0.98
N LYS A 77 -9.72 3.74 -0.24
CA LYS A 77 -10.45 2.55 -0.69
C LYS A 77 -9.49 1.37 -0.89
N LYS A 78 -10.01 0.15 -0.82
CA LYS A 78 -9.26 -1.06 -1.22
C LYS A 78 -9.60 -1.39 -2.66
N ARG A 79 -8.57 -1.63 -3.49
CA ARG A 79 -8.78 -2.14 -4.86
C ARG A 79 -9.23 -3.60 -4.85
N PHE A 80 -8.58 -4.41 -4.03
CA PHE A 80 -8.90 -5.82 -3.83
C PHE A 80 -9.38 -6.04 -2.40
N ASP A 81 -10.56 -6.61 -2.25
CA ASP A 81 -11.05 -7.01 -0.93
C ASP A 81 -10.44 -8.37 -0.55
N LEU A 82 -9.37 -8.30 0.24
CA LEU A 82 -8.65 -9.47 0.75
C LEU A 82 -9.16 -9.94 2.12
N ASP A 83 -10.08 -9.19 2.73
CA ASP A 83 -10.62 -9.56 4.03
C ASP A 83 -11.52 -10.79 3.87
N PRO A 84 -11.54 -11.73 4.84
CA PRO A 84 -12.48 -12.82 4.80
C PRO A 84 -13.91 -12.27 4.89
N PRO A 85 -14.89 -12.89 4.20
CA PRO A 85 -16.29 -12.48 4.31
C PRO A 85 -16.74 -12.62 5.76
N ARG A 86 -17.35 -11.56 6.29
CA ARG A 86 -17.88 -11.52 7.66
C ARG A 86 -19.39 -11.35 7.61
N GLY A 87 -20.09 -12.17 8.39
CA GLY A 87 -21.55 -12.17 8.47
C GLY A 87 -22.03 -13.02 9.64
N PRO A 88 -23.35 -13.05 9.88
CA PRO A 88 -23.95 -13.98 10.84
C PRO A 88 -23.75 -15.43 10.39
N PHE A 89 -23.95 -16.36 11.32
CA PHE A 89 -24.01 -17.79 11.01
C PHE A 89 -25.17 -18.07 10.05
N GLY A 90 -24.88 -18.70 8.92
CA GLY A 90 -25.86 -18.97 7.86
C GLY A 90 -26.83 -20.09 8.21
N THR A 91 -28.14 -19.83 8.09
CA THR A 91 -29.21 -20.82 8.24
C THR A 91 -29.89 -21.11 6.90
N LYS A 92 -30.83 -22.07 6.86
CA LYS A 92 -31.59 -22.41 5.64
C LYS A 92 -32.46 -21.24 5.16
N GLU A 93 -32.95 -20.43 6.08
CA GLU A 93 -33.79 -19.26 5.81
C GLU A 93 -32.95 -18.00 5.53
N ALA A 94 -31.75 -17.92 6.12
CA ALA A 94 -30.84 -16.79 5.99
C ALA A 94 -29.39 -17.30 5.79
N PRO A 95 -29.04 -17.74 4.56
CA PRO A 95 -27.73 -18.30 4.28
C PRO A 95 -26.60 -17.25 4.38
N ALA A 96 -25.39 -17.70 4.65
CA ALA A 96 -24.20 -16.87 4.59
C ALA A 96 -23.87 -16.54 3.14
N ILE A 97 -24.01 -15.26 2.77
CA ILE A 97 -23.79 -14.80 1.39
C ILE A 97 -22.31 -14.66 1.11
N ILE A 98 -21.83 -15.33 0.07
CA ILE A 98 -20.46 -15.26 -0.42
C ILE A 98 -20.44 -14.60 -1.79
N GLU A 99 -19.74 -13.48 -1.91
CA GLU A 99 -19.65 -12.77 -3.19
C GLU A 99 -18.60 -13.40 -4.11
N SER A 100 -18.84 -13.42 -5.43
CA SER A 100 -17.87 -13.88 -6.43
C SER A 100 -17.98 -13.11 -7.74
N ASN A 101 -16.88 -12.95 -8.46
CA ASN A 101 -16.91 -12.40 -9.81
C ASN A 101 -17.37 -13.42 -10.86
N TYR A 102 -17.25 -14.71 -10.55
CA TYR A 102 -17.60 -15.86 -11.41
C TYR A 102 -18.82 -16.61 -10.86
N ASP A 103 -19.37 -17.55 -11.64
CA ASP A 103 -20.51 -18.37 -11.22
C ASP A 103 -20.15 -19.47 -10.19
N GLU A 104 -18.87 -19.59 -9.81
CA GLU A 104 -18.39 -20.47 -8.74
C GLU A 104 -17.25 -19.80 -7.93
N ARG A 105 -17.06 -20.23 -6.67
CA ARG A 105 -15.95 -19.80 -5.79
C ARG A 105 -15.57 -20.90 -4.81
N ILE A 106 -14.28 -21.07 -4.55
CA ILE A 106 -13.78 -21.95 -3.48
C ILE A 106 -13.99 -21.25 -2.13
N VAL A 107 -14.66 -21.93 -1.20
CA VAL A 107 -15.00 -21.43 0.14
C VAL A 107 -14.39 -22.34 1.19
N GLY A 108 -13.80 -21.74 2.23
CA GLY A 108 -13.33 -22.45 3.42
C GLY A 108 -14.20 -22.07 4.62
N CYS A 109 -14.85 -23.04 5.25
CA CYS A 109 -15.62 -22.85 6.48
C CYS A 109 -14.80 -23.34 7.68
N SER A 110 -14.53 -22.45 8.63
CA SER A 110 -13.91 -22.76 9.93
C SER A 110 -14.93 -22.89 11.07
N GLY A 111 -16.22 -22.86 10.76
CA GLY A 111 -17.29 -22.92 11.75
C GLY A 111 -17.69 -21.57 12.37
N GLY A 112 -18.56 -21.67 13.37
CA GLY A 112 -19.07 -20.55 14.18
C GLY A 112 -18.18 -20.22 15.38
N LEU A 113 -18.72 -19.43 16.31
CA LEU A 113 -18.06 -19.19 17.61
C LEU A 113 -18.46 -20.28 18.61
N GLY A 114 -17.50 -20.82 19.36
CA GLY A 114 -17.78 -21.78 20.43
C GLY A 114 -17.82 -23.23 19.95
N GLU A 115 -18.89 -23.95 20.22
CA GLU A 115 -18.99 -25.40 19.90
C GLU A 115 -19.09 -25.68 18.39
N ASP A 116 -19.45 -24.68 17.60
CA ASP A 116 -19.54 -24.78 16.13
C ASP A 116 -18.19 -24.52 15.44
N GLU A 117 -17.10 -24.24 16.18
CA GLU A 117 -15.75 -24.07 15.64
C GLU A 117 -15.17 -25.43 15.19
N HIS A 118 -14.56 -25.47 14.02
CA HIS A 118 -13.93 -26.69 13.51
C HIS A 118 -12.79 -26.40 12.52
N ASP A 119 -12.00 -27.43 12.20
CA ASP A 119 -10.97 -27.34 11.16
C ASP A 119 -11.55 -26.94 9.81
N VAL A 120 -10.78 -26.21 9.01
CA VAL A 120 -11.27 -25.64 7.75
C VAL A 120 -11.72 -26.73 6.79
N THR A 121 -13.02 -26.73 6.47
CA THR A 121 -13.59 -27.56 5.42
C THR A 121 -13.69 -26.74 4.14
N TRP A 122 -13.13 -27.26 3.05
CA TRP A 122 -13.10 -26.60 1.75
C TRP A 122 -14.13 -27.19 0.81
N PHE A 123 -14.83 -26.34 0.05
CA PHE A 123 -15.79 -26.76 -0.97
C PHE A 123 -15.88 -25.72 -2.10
N THR A 124 -16.30 -26.17 -3.28
CA THR A 124 -16.69 -25.29 -4.38
C THR A 124 -18.16 -24.91 -4.19
N LEU A 125 -18.44 -23.61 -4.11
CA LEU A 125 -19.79 -23.07 -4.04
C LEU A 125 -20.18 -22.58 -5.44
N GLU A 126 -21.31 -23.04 -5.95
CA GLU A 126 -21.83 -22.71 -7.28
C GLU A 126 -23.06 -21.81 -7.19
N LYS A 127 -23.25 -20.94 -8.18
CA LYS A 127 -24.41 -20.06 -8.28
C LYS A 127 -25.70 -20.86 -8.36
N GLY A 128 -26.71 -20.42 -7.60
CA GLY A 128 -28.05 -21.03 -7.59
C GLY A 128 -28.14 -22.34 -6.80
N GLN A 129 -27.05 -22.77 -6.17
CA GLN A 129 -27.03 -23.91 -5.26
C GLN A 129 -26.58 -23.44 -3.87
N THR A 130 -27.31 -23.86 -2.84
CA THR A 130 -26.88 -23.67 -1.46
C THR A 130 -25.98 -24.83 -1.03
N HIS A 131 -24.94 -24.55 -0.26
CA HIS A 131 -24.09 -25.58 0.35
C HIS A 131 -24.28 -25.60 1.86
N GLU A 132 -24.52 -26.77 2.44
CA GLU A 132 -24.58 -26.98 3.89
C GLU A 132 -23.26 -27.61 4.35
N CYS A 133 -22.54 -26.95 5.26
CA CYS A 133 -21.29 -27.48 5.80
C CYS A 133 -21.55 -28.80 6.56
N PRO A 134 -20.80 -29.88 6.29
CA PRO A 134 -21.05 -31.18 6.92
C PRO A 134 -20.67 -31.25 8.41
N VAL A 135 -19.99 -30.22 8.94
CA VAL A 135 -19.52 -30.19 10.34
C VAL A 135 -20.40 -29.27 11.20
N CYS A 136 -20.44 -27.97 10.89
CA CYS A 136 -21.24 -27.01 11.67
C CYS A 136 -22.67 -26.82 11.15
N THR A 137 -23.06 -27.40 10.02
CA THR A 137 -24.39 -27.21 9.40
C THR A 137 -24.70 -25.78 8.92
N GLN A 138 -23.69 -24.91 8.84
CA GLN A 138 -23.84 -23.57 8.26
C GLN A 138 -24.22 -23.67 6.78
N VAL A 139 -25.20 -22.87 6.34
CA VAL A 139 -25.63 -22.79 4.94
C VAL A 139 -24.99 -21.59 4.25
N PHE A 140 -24.49 -21.81 3.03
CA PHE A 140 -23.84 -20.80 2.19
C PHE A 140 -24.56 -20.64 0.86
N GLU A 141 -24.63 -19.41 0.36
CA GLU A 141 -25.17 -19.08 -0.96
C GLU A 141 -24.24 -18.12 -1.70
N LEU A 142 -24.03 -18.34 -3.00
CA LEU A 142 -23.17 -17.53 -3.83
C LEU A 142 -23.93 -16.37 -4.49
N LYS A 143 -23.43 -15.15 -4.31
CA LYS A 143 -23.90 -13.94 -5.00
C LYS A 143 -22.85 -13.50 -6.02
N VAL A 144 -23.22 -13.53 -7.30
CA VAL A 144 -22.33 -13.05 -8.37
C VAL A 144 -22.38 -11.51 -8.43
N ILE A 145 -21.22 -10.86 -8.29
CA ILE A 145 -21.04 -9.39 -8.35
C ILE A 145 -20.29 -8.94 -9.61
N GLY A 146 -19.80 -9.87 -10.42
CA GLY A 146 -19.04 -9.62 -11.63
C GLY A 146 -19.73 -10.14 -12.90
N PRO A 147 -18.96 -10.33 -14.00
CA PRO A 147 -19.51 -10.82 -15.27
C PRO A 147 -20.09 -12.24 -15.19
N GLY A 148 -19.75 -13.02 -14.16
CA GLY A 148 -20.15 -14.42 -14.05
C GLY A 148 -19.37 -15.32 -15.00
N GLY A 149 -19.92 -16.49 -15.31
CA GLY A 149 -19.27 -17.50 -16.14
C GLY A 149 -18.38 -18.46 -15.33
N LYS A 150 -17.97 -19.54 -16.00
CA LYS A 150 -17.07 -20.54 -15.42
C LYS A 150 -15.64 -20.00 -15.40
N PRO A 151 -14.89 -20.13 -14.30
CA PRO A 151 -13.49 -19.75 -14.29
C PRO A 151 -12.70 -20.58 -15.31
N GLY A 152 -11.82 -19.92 -16.07
CA GLY A 152 -10.92 -20.58 -17.01
C GLY A 152 -11.53 -21.03 -18.34
N SER A 153 -12.77 -20.62 -18.65
CA SER A 153 -13.36 -20.84 -20.00
C SER A 153 -12.85 -19.86 -21.07
N ASP A 154 -11.96 -18.96 -20.68
CA ASP A 154 -11.40 -17.93 -21.54
C ASP A 154 -10.35 -18.63 -22.44
N GLU A 155 -10.71 -18.93 -23.69
CA GLU A 155 -9.81 -19.51 -24.69
C GLU A 155 -8.68 -18.53 -25.03
N HIS A 156 -7.66 -18.46 -24.18
CA HIS A 156 -6.38 -17.83 -24.48
C HIS A 156 -5.52 -18.82 -25.28
N HIS A 157 -5.82 -18.95 -26.57
CA HIS A 157 -4.94 -19.56 -27.56
C HIS A 157 -3.92 -18.56 -28.11
#